data_AF-A0A2K3M062-F1
#
_entry.id   AF-A0A2K3M062-F1
#
_cell.length_a   1.000
_cell.length_b   1.000
_cell.length_c   1.000
_cell.angle_alpha   90.00
_cell.angle_beta   90.00
_cell.angle_gamma   90.00
#
_symmetry.space_group_name_H-M   'P 1'
#
loop_
_entity.id
_entity.type
_entity.pdbx_description
1 polymer ?
#
loop_
_entity_poly.entity_id
_entity_poly.type
_entity_poly.pdbx_seq_one_letter_code
_entity_poly.pdbx_strand_id
1 'polypeptide(L)'
;FYFRYYGGWAAPNIYYLGAAGVVKFGNIRIGGLSGIYKHHDYRSGHFERPPYNQSTIRSVFHVREYDVRKIIQVEEPIDIFLSHDWPVRITDHGNWEELLWKKPDFQQEIEEKRLGSKAAAQILEKLKPKYWFSAHLHCKFAALVQHGEGGPLTKFLALDKCLPGRDFLQIVEIESEPGPYEIQYDEEWLAITRKLNYVFPLTENGADYGGVDFDMEDCRQWVRSKLQERGCKPFEFVRTVPCYDPSQASVDGASAGMFLFPFTVFTL
;
A
#
# COMPACT_ATOMS: atom_id res chain seq x y z
N PHE A 1 2.25 -12.72 5.78
CA PHE A 1 2.28 -11.70 4.72
C PHE A 1 1.64 -12.16 3.40
N TYR A 2 1.76 -13.43 2.96
CA TYR A 2 0.95 -13.95 1.83
C TYR A 2 -0.55 -14.13 2.13
N PHE A 3 -0.98 -14.00 3.39
CA PHE A 3 -2.35 -14.32 3.79
C PHE A 3 -3.43 -13.32 3.33
N ARG A 4 -3.05 -12.11 2.91
CA ARG A 4 -4.01 -11.06 2.51
C ARG A 4 -3.45 -10.13 1.43
N TYR A 5 -3.03 -10.68 0.29
CA TYR A 5 -2.56 -9.86 -0.85
C TYR A 5 -3.59 -8.79 -1.26
N TYR A 6 -4.88 -9.14 -1.28
CA TYR A 6 -6.01 -8.26 -1.58
C TYR A 6 -6.52 -7.43 -0.38
N GLY A 7 -5.83 -7.49 0.77
CA GLY A 7 -6.23 -6.78 1.98
C GLY A 7 -7.29 -7.49 2.82
N GLY A 8 -7.74 -6.80 3.87
CA GLY A 8 -8.73 -7.26 4.83
C GLY A 8 -8.29 -7.07 6.29
N TRP A 9 -9.19 -7.37 7.23
CA TRP A 9 -8.91 -7.21 8.66
C TRP A 9 -7.79 -8.12 9.14
N ALA A 10 -6.71 -7.52 9.63
CA ALA A 10 -5.60 -8.23 10.27
C ALA A 10 -5.93 -8.55 11.74
N ALA A 11 -6.72 -7.69 12.38
CA ALA A 11 -7.25 -7.84 13.74
C ALA A 11 -8.52 -6.96 13.87
N PRO A 12 -9.27 -7.05 14.98
CA PRO A 12 -10.34 -6.09 15.25
C PRO A 12 -9.81 -4.65 15.17
N ASN A 13 -10.49 -3.80 14.41
CA ASN A 13 -10.11 -2.38 14.17
C ASN A 13 -8.76 -2.18 13.46
N ILE A 14 -8.17 -3.22 12.87
CA ILE A 14 -6.92 -3.11 12.10
C ILE A 14 -7.16 -3.68 10.70
N TYR A 15 -7.34 -2.79 9.72
CA TYR A 15 -7.53 -3.16 8.32
C TYR A 15 -6.22 -3.03 7.54
N TYR A 16 -5.83 -4.09 6.85
CA TYR A 16 -4.69 -4.08 5.94
C TYR A 16 -5.18 -3.82 4.51
N LEU A 17 -4.62 -2.82 3.81
CA LEU A 17 -5.01 -2.48 2.43
C LEU A 17 -4.58 -3.52 1.38
N GLY A 18 -3.66 -4.43 1.73
CA GLY A 18 -3.05 -5.35 0.77
C GLY A 18 -1.72 -4.83 0.20
N ALA A 19 -1.21 -5.51 -0.82
CA ALA A 19 0.02 -5.09 -1.50
C ALA A 19 -0.15 -3.71 -2.17
N ALA A 20 -1.31 -3.50 -2.78
CA ALA A 20 -1.87 -2.20 -3.13
C ALA A 20 -3.38 -2.27 -2.91
N GLY A 21 -4.04 -1.15 -2.63
CA GLY A 21 -5.47 -1.13 -2.33
C GLY A 21 -6.08 0.26 -2.37
N VAL A 22 -7.39 0.32 -2.65
CA VAL A 22 -8.21 1.52 -2.39
C VAL A 22 -9.46 1.10 -1.61
N VAL A 23 -9.81 1.87 -0.60
CA VAL A 23 -11.04 1.72 0.19
C VAL A 23 -11.72 3.08 0.38
N LYS A 24 -12.99 3.06 0.75
CA LYS A 24 -13.76 4.23 1.15
C LYS A 24 -13.92 4.27 2.67
N PHE A 25 -13.93 5.47 3.24
CA PHE A 25 -14.33 5.74 4.62
C PHE A 25 -15.21 6.99 4.62
N GLY A 26 -16.52 6.82 4.81
CA GLY A 26 -17.49 7.85 4.41
C GLY A 26 -17.35 8.15 2.91
N ASN A 27 -17.16 9.42 2.56
CA ASN A 27 -16.90 9.85 1.18
C ASN A 27 -15.40 9.93 0.81
N ILE A 28 -14.50 9.64 1.75
CA ILE A 28 -13.05 9.75 1.54
C ILE A 28 -12.51 8.49 0.88
N ARG A 29 -11.73 8.64 -0.19
CA ARG A 29 -11.02 7.53 -0.85
C ARG A 29 -9.58 7.46 -0.35
N ILE A 30 -9.22 6.31 0.19
CA ILE A 30 -7.90 6.03 0.76
C ILE A 30 -7.21 4.97 -0.09
N GLY A 31 -6.20 5.39 -0.84
CA GLY A 31 -5.32 4.51 -1.60
C GLY A 31 -4.06 4.15 -0.81
N GLY A 32 -3.43 3.03 -1.15
CA GLY A 32 -2.14 2.71 -0.58
C GLY A 32 -1.32 1.71 -1.37
N LEU A 33 0.00 1.81 -1.21
CA LEU A 33 1.01 0.90 -1.73
C LEU A 33 1.89 0.40 -0.57
N SER A 34 1.83 -0.90 -0.31
CA SER A 34 2.68 -1.54 0.69
C SER A 34 4.08 -1.84 0.14
N GLY A 35 5.06 -1.82 1.04
CA GLY A 35 6.38 -2.37 0.76
C GLY A 35 7.46 -1.35 0.45
N ILE A 36 8.65 -1.88 0.18
CA ILE A 36 9.88 -1.11 -0.08
C ILE A 36 10.29 -1.30 -1.52
N TYR A 37 10.63 -0.23 -2.23
CA TYR A 37 11.07 -0.33 -3.62
C TYR A 37 12.50 -0.86 -3.71
N LYS A 38 12.68 -1.97 -4.43
CA LYS A 38 13.99 -2.49 -4.84
C LYS A 38 13.99 -2.75 -6.33
N HIS A 39 14.88 -2.07 -7.04
CA HIS A 39 14.93 -2.11 -8.51
C HIS A 39 15.06 -3.53 -9.08
N HIS A 40 15.87 -4.40 -8.44
CA HIS A 40 16.11 -5.76 -8.93
C HIS A 40 14.88 -6.68 -8.84
N ASP A 41 13.98 -6.46 -7.87
CA ASP A 41 12.76 -7.26 -7.72
C ASP A 41 11.52 -6.58 -8.30
N TYR A 42 11.62 -5.32 -8.75
CA TYR A 42 10.46 -4.54 -9.18
C TYR A 42 9.72 -5.18 -10.35
N ARG A 43 10.45 -5.77 -11.30
CA ARG A 43 9.87 -6.44 -12.48
C ARG A 43 9.53 -7.91 -12.25
N SER A 44 9.87 -8.45 -11.08
CA SER A 44 9.54 -9.83 -10.74
C SER A 44 8.04 -9.98 -10.48
N GLY A 45 7.54 -11.21 -10.45
CA GLY A 45 6.23 -11.50 -9.90
C GLY A 45 6.23 -11.71 -8.38
N HIS A 46 5.08 -12.12 -7.86
CA HIS A 46 4.86 -12.55 -6.47
C HIS A 46 5.05 -14.07 -6.36
N PHE A 47 6.30 -14.52 -6.31
CA PHE A 47 6.67 -15.95 -6.29
C PHE A 47 6.97 -16.48 -4.88
N GLU A 48 7.17 -15.60 -3.91
CA GLU A 48 7.58 -15.96 -2.56
C GLU A 48 6.47 -16.76 -1.87
N ARG A 49 6.79 -17.98 -1.43
CA ARG A 49 5.88 -18.85 -0.70
C ARG A 49 6.52 -19.35 0.59
N PRO A 50 5.74 -19.49 1.67
CA PRO A 50 6.19 -20.20 2.85
C PRO A 50 6.57 -21.67 2.51
N PRO A 51 7.62 -22.25 3.11
CA PRO A 51 8.55 -21.63 4.05
C PRO A 51 9.52 -20.67 3.37
N TYR A 52 9.65 -19.47 3.93
CA TYR A 52 10.56 -18.47 3.39
C TYR A 52 12.01 -18.80 3.73
N ASN A 53 12.89 -18.63 2.74
CA ASN A 53 14.34 -18.54 2.94
C ASN A 53 14.78 -17.08 3.20
N GLN A 54 16.08 -16.87 3.46
CA GLN A 54 16.66 -15.55 3.75
C GLN A 54 16.45 -14.51 2.63
N SER A 55 16.35 -14.94 1.38
CA SER A 55 16.08 -14.05 0.25
C SER A 55 14.59 -13.70 0.18
N THR A 56 13.74 -14.72 0.10
CA THR A 56 12.28 -14.57 -0.05
C THR A 56 11.61 -13.86 1.13
N ILE A 57 12.15 -13.96 2.35
CA ILE A 57 11.62 -13.20 3.49
C ILE A 57 11.87 -11.69 3.38
N ARG A 58 12.90 -11.28 2.62
CA ARG A 58 13.19 -9.88 2.31
C ARG A 58 12.39 -9.43 1.10
N SER A 59 12.35 -10.25 0.04
CA SER A 59 11.70 -9.87 -1.20
C SER A 59 10.17 -9.85 -1.12
N VAL A 60 9.54 -10.60 -0.19
CA VAL A 60 8.07 -10.68 -0.05
C VAL A 60 7.37 -9.33 0.19
N PHE A 61 8.08 -8.33 0.73
CA PHE A 61 7.54 -6.99 0.94
C PHE A 61 8.14 -5.95 -0.02
N HIS A 62 8.88 -6.38 -1.04
CA HIS A 62 9.35 -5.46 -2.06
C HIS A 62 8.19 -5.11 -3.02
N VAL A 63 8.13 -3.84 -3.43
CA VAL A 63 7.13 -3.36 -4.39
C VAL A 63 7.29 -4.07 -5.74
N ARG A 64 6.18 -4.46 -6.38
CA ARG A 64 6.16 -5.05 -7.73
C ARG A 64 5.50 -4.12 -8.74
N GLU A 65 5.95 -4.17 -9.99
CA GLU A 65 5.39 -3.41 -11.11
C GLU A 65 3.89 -3.71 -11.30
N TYR A 66 3.48 -4.97 -11.08
CA TYR A 66 2.08 -5.36 -11.14
C TYR A 66 1.20 -4.54 -10.19
N ASP A 67 1.62 -4.36 -8.94
CA ASP A 67 0.85 -3.61 -7.94
C ASP A 67 0.73 -2.14 -8.31
N VAL A 68 1.82 -1.54 -8.80
CA VAL A 68 1.85 -0.17 -9.31
C VAL A 68 0.96 -0.02 -10.54
N ARG A 69 1.01 -0.96 -11.48
CA ARG A 69 0.20 -0.92 -12.70
C ARG A 69 -1.29 -1.01 -12.42
N LYS A 70 -1.73 -1.73 -11.38
CA LYS A 70 -3.13 -1.70 -10.94
C LYS A 70 -3.51 -0.32 -10.41
N ILE A 71 -2.76 0.23 -9.45
CA ILE A 71 -3.16 1.47 -8.76
C ILE A 71 -3.17 2.68 -9.70
N ILE A 72 -2.31 2.72 -10.73
CA ILE A 72 -2.30 3.81 -11.71
C ILE A 72 -3.48 3.77 -12.71
N GLN A 73 -4.27 2.69 -12.73
CA GLN A 73 -5.53 2.64 -13.50
C GLN A 73 -6.69 3.34 -12.81
N VAL A 74 -6.54 3.74 -11.54
CA VAL A 74 -7.55 4.50 -10.81
C VAL A 74 -7.70 5.87 -11.49
N GLU A 75 -8.91 6.20 -11.92
CA GLU A 75 -9.25 7.45 -12.59
C GLU A 75 -10.02 8.39 -11.68
N GLU A 76 -10.89 7.83 -10.82
CA GLU A 76 -11.59 8.64 -9.83
C GLU A 76 -10.59 9.25 -8.83
N PRO A 77 -10.82 10.47 -8.30
CA PRO A 77 -9.88 11.12 -7.39
C PRO A 77 -9.62 10.32 -6.12
N ILE A 78 -8.38 10.35 -5.63
CA ILE A 78 -7.97 9.80 -4.33
C ILE A 78 -7.71 10.96 -3.38
N ASP A 79 -8.30 10.92 -2.19
CA ASP A 79 -8.10 11.97 -1.19
C ASP A 79 -6.80 11.75 -0.40
N ILE A 80 -6.58 10.51 0.03
CA ILE A 80 -5.44 10.12 0.87
C ILE A 80 -4.70 8.98 0.20
N PHE A 81 -3.39 9.10 0.06
CA PHE A 81 -2.55 8.01 -0.39
C PHE A 81 -1.48 7.66 0.66
N LEU A 82 -1.29 6.36 0.88
CA LEU A 82 -0.33 5.83 1.86
C LEU A 82 0.77 5.06 1.14
N SER A 83 2.03 5.35 1.44
CA SER A 83 3.16 4.51 1.04
C SER A 83 4.11 4.33 2.21
N HIS A 84 4.85 3.23 2.25
CA HIS A 84 5.91 3.12 3.26
C HIS A 84 7.11 4.01 2.87
N ASP A 85 7.65 3.80 1.68
CA ASP A 85 8.76 4.59 1.14
C ASP A 85 8.27 5.95 0.65
N TRP A 86 9.16 6.94 0.71
CA TRP A 86 8.92 8.27 0.17
C TRP A 86 8.96 8.22 -1.36
N PRO A 87 8.14 9.01 -2.07
CA PRO A 87 8.35 9.29 -3.48
C PRO A 87 9.76 9.87 -3.71
N VAL A 88 10.49 9.38 -4.72
CA VAL A 88 11.75 10.04 -5.10
C VAL A 88 11.52 11.50 -5.41
N ARG A 89 12.49 12.36 -5.06
CA ARG A 89 12.47 13.82 -5.24
C ARG A 89 11.43 14.58 -4.42
N ILE A 90 10.74 13.94 -3.48
CA ILE A 90 9.82 14.66 -2.59
C ILE A 90 10.53 15.76 -1.76
N THR A 91 11.83 15.60 -1.56
CA THR A 91 12.69 16.57 -0.89
C THR A 91 12.79 17.91 -1.63
N ASP A 92 12.63 17.90 -2.96
CA ASP A 92 12.63 19.12 -3.80
C ASP A 92 11.43 20.03 -3.47
N HIS A 93 10.42 19.50 -2.78
CA HIS A 93 9.15 20.16 -2.46
C HIS A 93 9.01 20.57 -0.99
N GLY A 94 10.08 20.44 -0.20
CA GLY A 94 10.09 20.79 1.22
C GLY A 94 11.44 21.38 1.65
N ASN A 95 11.62 21.54 2.96
CA ASN A 95 12.86 22.07 3.52
C ASN A 95 13.96 21.00 3.58
N TRP A 96 14.63 20.77 2.45
CA TRP A 96 15.70 19.77 2.35
C TRP A 96 16.94 20.15 3.19
N GLU A 97 17.19 21.44 3.45
CA GLU A 97 18.30 21.89 4.30
C GLU A 97 18.10 21.44 5.75
N GLU A 98 16.88 21.61 6.29
CA GLU A 98 16.54 21.11 7.63
C GLU A 98 16.64 19.57 7.69
N LEU A 99 16.22 18.88 6.63
CA LEU A 99 16.35 17.43 6.53
C LEU A 99 17.82 17.00 6.61
N LEU A 100 18.71 17.64 5.86
CA LEU A 100 20.14 17.34 5.88
C LEU A 100 20.82 17.71 7.20
N TRP A 101 20.36 18.77 7.87
CA TRP A 101 20.84 19.08 9.21
C TRP A 101 20.53 17.95 10.19
N LYS A 102 19.33 17.35 10.11
CA LYS A 102 18.94 16.19 10.94
C LYS A 102 19.58 14.88 10.47
N LYS A 103 19.79 14.71 9.16
CA LYS A 103 20.28 13.49 8.52
C LYS A 103 21.27 13.79 7.40
N PRO A 104 22.54 14.10 7.73
CA PRO A 104 23.56 14.44 6.72
C PRO A 104 23.82 13.31 5.72
N ASP A 105 23.65 12.05 6.13
CA ASP A 105 23.86 10.87 5.29
C ASP A 105 22.96 10.82 4.04
N PHE A 106 21.87 11.61 4.02
CA PHE A 106 20.98 11.70 2.86
C PHE A 106 21.50 12.61 1.75
N GLN A 107 22.55 13.41 1.98
CA GLN A 107 23.03 14.42 1.04
C GLN A 107 23.29 13.84 -0.35
N GLN A 108 24.11 12.79 -0.43
CA GLN A 108 24.42 12.15 -1.70
C GLN A 108 23.17 11.58 -2.38
N GLU A 109 22.25 10.98 -1.61
CA GLU A 109 21.05 10.36 -2.18
C GLU A 109 20.08 11.40 -2.75
N ILE A 110 20.00 12.57 -2.12
CA ILE A 110 19.17 13.70 -2.55
C ILE A 110 19.77 14.33 -3.80
N GLU A 111 21.08 14.61 -3.80
CA GLU A 111 21.81 15.16 -4.95
C GLU A 111 21.70 14.26 -6.19
N GLU A 112 21.83 12.94 -6.00
CA GLU A 112 21.68 11.92 -7.05
C GLU A 112 20.20 11.61 -7.38
N LYS A 113 19.24 12.25 -6.71
CA LYS A 113 17.79 12.06 -6.90
C LYS A 113 17.34 10.60 -6.78
N ARG A 114 17.97 9.86 -5.87
CA ARG A 114 17.71 8.43 -5.63
C ARG A 114 17.05 8.12 -4.28
N LEU A 115 16.97 9.09 -3.36
CA LEU A 115 16.31 8.90 -2.07
C LEU A 115 14.82 8.60 -2.26
N GLY A 116 14.39 7.39 -1.91
CA GLY A 116 12.99 6.96 -1.98
C GLY A 116 12.66 5.98 -3.12
N SER A 117 11.37 5.93 -3.47
CA SER A 117 10.76 4.97 -4.37
C SER A 117 10.33 5.61 -5.69
N LYS A 118 10.86 5.07 -6.80
CA LYS A 118 10.46 5.46 -8.17
C LYS A 118 9.00 5.08 -8.45
N ALA A 119 8.56 3.94 -7.94
CA ALA A 119 7.18 3.49 -8.03
C ALA A 119 6.22 4.47 -7.33
N ALA A 120 6.55 4.92 -6.12
CA ALA A 120 5.75 5.89 -5.39
C ALA A 120 5.67 7.24 -6.12
N ALA A 121 6.78 7.72 -6.69
CA ALA A 121 6.78 8.95 -7.49
C ALA A 121 5.90 8.85 -8.75
N GLN A 122 5.91 7.71 -9.45
CA GLN A 122 5.03 7.48 -10.59
C GLN A 122 3.55 7.56 -10.18
N ILE A 123 3.18 6.99 -9.03
CA ILE A 123 1.81 7.03 -8.53
C ILE A 123 1.42 8.43 -8.09
N LEU A 124 2.31 9.14 -7.39
CA LEU A 124 2.10 10.54 -6.98
C LEU A 124 1.81 11.44 -8.19
N GLU A 125 2.59 11.32 -9.25
CA GLU A 125 2.41 12.08 -10.49
C GLU A 125 1.09 11.73 -11.21
N LYS A 126 0.69 10.46 -11.20
CA LYS A 126 -0.52 10.00 -11.88
C LYS A 126 -1.80 10.35 -11.12
N LEU A 127 -1.86 10.04 -9.83
CA LEU A 127 -3.08 10.11 -9.03
C LEU A 127 -3.29 11.46 -8.33
N LYS A 128 -2.20 12.22 -8.09
CA LYS A 128 -2.24 13.58 -7.54
C LYS A 128 -3.16 13.75 -6.32
N PRO A 129 -3.05 12.87 -5.29
CA PRO A 129 -3.98 12.87 -4.17
C PRO A 129 -3.87 14.15 -3.34
N LYS A 130 -4.92 14.52 -2.61
CA LYS A 130 -4.86 15.72 -1.73
C LYS A 130 -3.82 15.57 -0.62
N TYR A 131 -3.69 14.36 -0.07
CA TYR A 131 -2.75 14.02 0.98
C TYR A 131 -1.92 12.80 0.60
N TRP A 132 -0.62 12.85 0.88
CA TRP A 132 0.29 11.71 0.77
C TRP A 132 1.04 11.50 2.07
N PHE A 133 0.93 10.31 2.65
CA PHE A 133 1.62 9.96 3.90
C PHE A 133 2.66 8.87 3.68
N SER A 134 3.85 9.08 4.27
CA SER A 134 4.95 8.11 4.22
C SER A 134 5.68 7.92 5.54
N ALA A 135 6.56 6.92 5.59
CA ALA A 135 7.37 6.60 6.76
C ALA A 135 8.80 6.19 6.32
N HIS A 136 9.31 5.07 6.82
CA HIS A 136 10.60 4.45 6.46
C HIS A 136 11.88 5.19 6.86
N LEU A 137 12.02 6.48 6.52
CA LEU A 137 13.28 7.21 6.68
C LEU A 137 13.55 7.71 8.12
N HIS A 138 12.65 7.40 9.06
CA HIS A 138 12.77 7.71 10.48
C HIS A 138 13.09 9.19 10.73
N CYS A 139 12.31 10.07 10.12
CA CYS A 139 12.28 11.51 10.38
C CYS A 139 10.94 12.07 9.92
N LYS A 140 10.49 13.14 10.61
CA LYS A 140 9.37 13.94 10.14
C LYS A 140 9.83 14.87 9.01
N PHE A 141 9.07 14.91 7.94
CA PHE A 141 9.30 15.81 6.80
C PHE A 141 7.97 16.17 6.16
N ALA A 142 7.79 17.45 5.87
CA ALA A 142 6.60 17.97 5.22
C ALA A 142 6.99 18.63 3.89
N ALA A 143 6.17 18.43 2.88
CA ALA A 143 6.38 19.00 1.55
C ALA A 143 5.05 19.34 0.87
N LEU A 144 5.10 20.27 -0.07
CA LEU A 144 3.95 20.71 -0.87
C LEU A 144 4.27 20.47 -2.35
N VAL A 145 3.58 19.50 -2.95
CA VAL A 145 3.80 19.11 -4.34
C VAL A 145 2.75 19.78 -5.22
N GLN A 146 3.17 20.77 -6.00
CA GLN A 146 2.34 21.47 -6.96
C GLN A 146 2.34 20.73 -8.30
N HIS A 147 1.18 20.21 -8.72
CA HIS A 147 1.06 19.40 -9.93
C HIS A 147 0.79 20.25 -11.17
N GLY A 148 1.85 20.89 -11.68
CA GLY A 148 1.75 21.82 -12.81
C GLY A 148 1.24 23.21 -12.40
N GLU A 149 1.35 24.18 -13.30
CA GLU A 149 0.95 25.56 -13.05
C GLU A 149 -0.57 25.65 -12.84
N GLY A 150 -1.00 26.11 -11.66
CA GLY A 150 -2.42 26.18 -11.29
C GLY A 150 -3.12 24.83 -11.05
N GLY A 151 -2.37 23.71 -11.08
CA GLY A 151 -2.91 22.37 -10.84
C GLY A 151 -3.19 22.05 -9.36
N PRO A 152 -3.61 20.81 -9.06
CA PRO A 152 -3.87 20.39 -7.70
C PRO A 152 -2.59 20.37 -6.85
N LEU A 153 -2.77 20.51 -5.53
CA LEU A 153 -1.69 20.49 -4.55
C LEU A 153 -1.78 19.21 -3.72
N THR A 154 -0.69 18.46 -3.63
CA THR A 154 -0.57 17.34 -2.67
C THR A 154 0.18 17.79 -1.44
N LYS A 155 -0.44 17.62 -0.27
CA LYS A 155 0.21 17.79 1.04
C LYS A 155 0.90 16.50 1.43
N PHE A 156 2.23 16.49 1.37
CA PHE A 156 3.05 15.36 1.77
C PHE A 156 3.46 15.48 3.24
N LEU A 157 3.35 14.37 3.98
CA LEU A 157 3.89 14.26 5.33
C LEU A 157 4.50 12.87 5.55
N ALA A 158 5.75 12.85 5.96
CA ALA A 158 6.40 11.68 6.51
C ALA A 158 6.53 11.77 8.03
N LEU A 159 6.45 10.62 8.70
CA LEU A 159 6.58 10.51 10.15
C LEU A 159 7.78 9.66 10.56
N ASP A 160 8.24 9.88 11.79
CA ASP A 160 9.31 9.10 12.40
C ASP A 160 8.80 7.75 12.94
N LYS A 161 9.72 6.90 13.38
CA LYS A 161 9.42 5.64 14.03
C LYS A 161 8.83 5.90 15.43
N CYS A 162 7.88 5.06 15.85
CA CYS A 162 7.24 5.07 17.17
C CYS A 162 8.24 4.74 18.30
N LEU A 163 9.12 5.69 18.61
CA LEU A 163 10.11 5.64 19.68
C LEU A 163 9.93 6.87 20.58
N PRO A 164 10.32 6.77 21.88
CA PRO A 164 10.25 7.90 22.80
C PRO A 164 10.96 9.15 22.26
N GLY A 165 10.31 10.31 22.41
CA GLY A 165 10.87 11.61 22.01
C GLY A 165 10.94 11.88 20.51
N ARG A 166 10.25 11.09 19.67
CA ARG A 166 10.23 11.27 18.21
C ARG A 166 8.88 11.74 17.69
N ASP A 167 8.91 12.40 16.53
CA ASP A 167 7.74 12.91 15.82
C ASP A 167 7.02 11.80 15.02
N PHE A 168 6.51 10.79 15.71
CA PHE A 168 5.88 9.61 15.08
C PHE A 168 4.36 9.73 14.89
N LEU A 169 3.72 10.75 15.48
CA LEU A 169 2.28 10.95 15.44
C LEU A 169 1.93 12.37 15.02
N GLN A 170 1.00 12.50 14.08
CA GLN A 170 0.39 13.75 13.67
C GLN A 170 -1.12 13.53 13.53
N ILE A 171 -1.90 14.44 14.11
CA ILE A 171 -3.34 14.50 13.90
C ILE A 171 -3.59 15.47 12.74
N VAL A 172 -4.40 15.06 11.78
CA VAL A 172 -4.79 15.84 10.60
C VAL A 172 -6.31 15.83 10.53
N GLU A 173 -6.90 17.01 10.36
CA GLU A 173 -8.33 17.17 10.13
C GLU A 173 -8.58 17.19 8.62
N ILE A 174 -9.51 16.34 8.17
CA ILE A 174 -9.88 16.19 6.76
C ILE A 174 -11.39 16.32 6.68
N GLU A 175 -11.85 17.28 5.90
CA GLU A 175 -13.27 17.51 5.67
C GLU A 175 -13.89 16.32 4.94
N SER A 176 -15.02 15.84 5.45
CA SER A 176 -15.77 14.71 4.88
C SER A 176 -17.26 15.01 4.95
N GLU A 177 -18.00 14.50 3.98
CA GLU A 177 -19.45 14.54 4.00
C GLU A 177 -19.99 13.57 5.08
N PRO A 178 -21.20 13.81 5.61
CA PRO A 178 -21.86 12.86 6.50
C PRO A 178 -22.02 11.51 5.80
N GLY A 179 -21.45 10.47 6.38
CA GLY A 179 -21.54 9.12 5.86
C GLY A 179 -21.24 8.11 6.96
N PRO A 180 -21.44 6.81 6.69
CA PRO A 180 -21.02 5.81 7.65
C PRO A 180 -19.49 5.88 7.79
N TYR A 181 -19.01 6.18 9.00
CA TYR A 181 -17.60 6.21 9.36
C TYR A 181 -17.06 4.79 9.56
N GLU A 182 -17.18 3.99 8.50
CA GLU A 182 -16.70 2.62 8.42
C GLU A 182 -15.96 2.41 7.10
N ILE A 183 -15.08 1.41 7.08
CA ILE A 183 -14.38 1.02 5.85
C ILE A 183 -15.39 0.36 4.90
N GLN A 184 -15.37 0.77 3.64
CA GLN A 184 -16.16 0.21 2.55
C GLN A 184 -15.26 -0.13 1.37
N TYR A 185 -15.63 -1.14 0.60
CA TYR A 185 -14.98 -1.46 -0.66
C TYR A 185 -15.17 -0.33 -1.68
N ASP A 186 -14.13 -0.10 -2.46
CA ASP A 186 -14.15 0.84 -3.58
C ASP A 186 -14.50 0.09 -4.88
N GLU A 187 -15.56 0.53 -5.56
CA GLU A 187 -16.08 -0.12 -6.78
C GLU A 187 -15.04 -0.16 -7.91
N GLU A 188 -14.39 0.97 -8.18
CA GLU A 188 -13.36 1.09 -9.22
C GLU A 188 -12.18 0.16 -8.92
N TRP A 189 -11.68 0.17 -7.69
CA TRP A 189 -10.56 -0.68 -7.30
C TRP A 189 -10.87 -2.17 -7.40
N LEU A 190 -12.09 -2.59 -7.03
CA LEU A 190 -12.53 -3.96 -7.22
C LEU A 190 -12.62 -4.33 -8.71
N ALA A 191 -13.08 -3.41 -9.56
CA ALA A 191 -13.13 -3.62 -11.01
C ALA A 191 -11.73 -3.77 -11.62
N ILE A 192 -10.79 -2.87 -11.26
CA ILE A 192 -9.37 -2.96 -11.66
C ILE A 192 -8.76 -4.29 -11.20
N THR A 193 -8.99 -4.65 -9.94
CA THR A 193 -8.47 -5.89 -9.35
C THR A 193 -8.99 -7.11 -10.07
N ARG A 194 -10.30 -7.15 -10.36
CA ARG A 194 -10.93 -8.23 -11.13
C ARG A 194 -10.34 -8.31 -12.54
N LYS A 195 -10.26 -7.17 -13.24
CA LYS A 195 -9.77 -7.10 -14.61
C LYS A 195 -8.33 -7.61 -14.72
N LEU A 196 -7.46 -7.25 -13.78
CA LEU A 196 -6.03 -7.61 -13.84
C LEU A 196 -5.70 -8.93 -13.13
N ASN A 197 -6.68 -9.64 -12.56
CA ASN A 197 -6.43 -10.88 -11.84
C ASN A 197 -5.89 -12.01 -12.73
N TYR A 198 -6.28 -12.07 -14.00
CA TYR A 198 -5.83 -13.14 -14.91
C TYR A 198 -4.34 -13.03 -15.29
N VAL A 199 -3.75 -11.83 -15.16
CA VAL A 199 -2.31 -11.59 -15.38
C VAL A 199 -1.53 -11.48 -14.07
N PHE A 200 -2.11 -11.90 -12.94
CA PHE A 200 -1.43 -11.86 -11.64
C PHE A 200 -0.17 -12.75 -11.66
N PRO A 201 1.05 -12.18 -11.53
CA PRO A 201 2.26 -12.94 -11.78
C PRO A 201 2.66 -13.74 -10.53
N LEU A 202 2.37 -15.03 -10.52
CA LEU A 202 2.66 -15.93 -9.40
C LEU A 202 4.06 -16.57 -9.47
N THR A 203 4.86 -16.21 -10.48
CA THR A 203 6.23 -16.73 -10.71
C THR A 203 7.25 -15.60 -10.63
N GLU A 204 8.55 -15.92 -10.76
CA GLU A 204 9.60 -14.88 -10.80
C GLU A 204 9.43 -13.94 -12.00
N ASN A 205 8.81 -14.42 -13.08
CA ASN A 205 8.49 -13.60 -14.23
C ASN A 205 7.41 -12.58 -13.89
N GLY A 206 7.60 -11.35 -14.36
CA GLY A 206 6.59 -10.30 -14.28
C GLY A 206 5.30 -10.63 -15.04
N ALA A 207 4.27 -9.81 -14.82
CA ALA A 207 2.99 -9.97 -15.50
C ALA A 207 3.13 -9.74 -17.01
N ASP A 208 2.48 -10.60 -17.79
CA ASP A 208 2.34 -10.40 -19.24
C ASP A 208 1.12 -9.53 -19.52
N TYR A 209 1.35 -8.35 -20.10
CA TYR A 209 0.29 -7.42 -20.48
C TYR A 209 -0.08 -7.52 -21.97
N GLY A 210 0.50 -8.45 -22.71
CA GLY A 210 0.17 -8.69 -24.11
C GLY A 210 -1.31 -9.02 -24.27
N GLY A 211 -2.04 -8.15 -24.95
CA GLY A 211 -3.49 -8.33 -25.19
C GLY A 211 -4.38 -7.97 -24.01
N VAL A 212 -3.88 -7.29 -22.98
CA VAL A 212 -4.74 -6.69 -21.96
C VAL A 212 -5.46 -5.49 -22.56
N ASP A 213 -6.75 -5.68 -22.83
CA ASP A 213 -7.68 -4.57 -23.06
C ASP A 213 -7.97 -3.90 -21.72
N PHE A 214 -7.80 -2.58 -21.63
CA PHE A 214 -8.06 -1.82 -20.41
C PHE A 214 -9.49 -1.29 -20.33
N ASP A 215 -10.41 -1.71 -21.22
CA ASP A 215 -11.83 -1.49 -21.00
C ASP A 215 -12.31 -2.20 -19.72
N MET A 216 -12.82 -1.42 -18.78
CA MET A 216 -13.26 -1.87 -17.45
C MET A 216 -14.78 -1.89 -17.31
N GLU A 217 -15.55 -1.50 -18.33
CA GLU A 217 -17.00 -1.30 -18.17
C GLU A 217 -17.72 -2.58 -17.73
N ASP A 218 -17.43 -3.72 -18.37
CA ASP A 218 -17.98 -5.02 -17.98
C ASP A 218 -17.62 -5.39 -16.52
N CYS A 219 -16.39 -5.10 -16.10
CA CYS A 219 -15.92 -5.37 -14.74
C CYS A 219 -16.61 -4.44 -13.72
N ARG A 220 -16.77 -3.15 -14.05
CA ARG A 220 -17.48 -2.18 -13.21
C ARG A 220 -18.94 -2.56 -13.04
N GLN A 221 -19.64 -2.90 -14.13
CA GLN A 221 -21.03 -3.33 -14.08
C GLN A 221 -21.21 -4.59 -13.22
N TRP A 222 -20.34 -5.57 -13.39
CA TRP A 222 -20.36 -6.79 -12.58
C TRP A 222 -20.12 -6.49 -11.09
N VAL A 223 -19.10 -5.69 -10.77
CA VAL A 223 -18.78 -5.33 -9.37
C VAL A 223 -19.92 -4.54 -8.75
N ARG A 224 -20.48 -3.56 -9.46
CA ARG A 224 -21.61 -2.76 -9.00
C ARG A 224 -22.81 -3.63 -8.67
N SER A 225 -23.15 -4.58 -9.53
CA SER A 225 -24.23 -5.55 -9.28
C SER A 225 -23.97 -6.35 -8.00
N LYS A 226 -22.73 -6.82 -7.78
CA LYS A 226 -22.36 -7.55 -6.56
C LYS A 226 -22.35 -6.71 -5.30
N LEU A 227 -21.93 -5.44 -5.39
CA LEU A 227 -22.00 -4.51 -4.27
C LEU A 227 -23.44 -4.13 -3.92
N GLN A 228 -24.34 -4.04 -4.89
CA GLN A 228 -25.77 -3.82 -4.65
C GLN A 228 -26.45 -5.03 -3.97
N GLU A 229 -26.08 -6.24 -4.38
CA GLU A 229 -26.63 -7.49 -3.82
C GLU A 229 -26.14 -7.74 -2.37
N ARG A 230 -24.83 -7.55 -2.13
CA ARG A 230 -24.16 -7.98 -0.88
C ARG A 230 -23.81 -6.83 0.06
N GLY A 231 -23.76 -5.60 -0.43
CA GLY A 231 -23.30 -4.42 0.30
C GLY A 231 -21.78 -4.18 0.21
N CYS A 232 -21.38 -2.94 0.52
CA CYS A 232 -19.99 -2.47 0.34
C CYS A 232 -19.07 -2.75 1.55
N LYS A 233 -19.60 -3.16 2.70
CA LYS A 233 -18.80 -3.34 3.92
C LYS A 233 -17.87 -4.56 3.81
N PRO A 234 -16.56 -4.49 4.11
CA PRO A 234 -15.70 -5.67 4.10
C PRO A 234 -16.21 -6.82 4.97
N PHE A 235 -15.82 -8.05 4.64
CA PHE A 235 -16.13 -9.20 5.51
C PHE A 235 -15.61 -8.97 6.93
N GLU A 236 -16.35 -9.44 7.93
CA GLU A 236 -15.95 -9.29 9.34
C GLU A 236 -14.63 -10.01 9.64
N PHE A 237 -13.91 -9.53 10.65
CA PHE A 237 -12.73 -10.21 11.13
C PHE A 237 -13.10 -11.58 11.71
N VAL A 238 -12.44 -12.63 11.22
CA VAL A 238 -12.54 -13.99 11.76
C VAL A 238 -11.17 -14.39 12.27
N ARG A 239 -11.09 -14.76 13.55
CA ARG A 239 -9.87 -15.27 14.16
C ARG A 239 -9.60 -16.68 13.63
N THR A 240 -8.50 -16.84 12.90
CA THR A 240 -8.08 -18.14 12.34
C THR A 240 -7.06 -18.87 13.20
N VAL A 241 -6.37 -18.16 14.11
CA VAL A 241 -5.40 -18.73 15.08
C VAL A 241 -5.54 -18.10 16.47
N PRO A 242 -5.22 -18.85 17.54
CA PRO A 242 -5.09 -18.29 18.89
C PRO A 242 -4.09 -17.14 18.93
N CYS A 243 -4.32 -16.17 19.83
CA CYS A 243 -3.32 -15.15 20.10
C CYS A 243 -2.09 -15.79 20.75
N TYR A 244 -0.91 -15.25 20.47
CA TYR A 244 0.30 -15.64 21.18
C TYR A 244 0.13 -15.39 22.69
N ASP A 245 0.30 -16.44 23.49
CA ASP A 245 0.30 -16.36 24.94
C ASP A 245 1.76 -16.43 25.43
N PRO A 246 2.35 -15.31 25.90
CA PRO A 246 3.73 -15.30 26.37
C PRO A 246 3.94 -16.17 27.63
N SER A 247 2.87 -16.55 28.33
CA SER A 247 2.94 -17.43 29.50
C SER A 247 3.03 -18.93 29.13
N GLN A 248 2.74 -19.28 27.88
CA GLN A 248 2.78 -20.65 27.35
C GLN A 248 3.99 -20.88 26.44
N ALA A 249 5.16 -20.38 26.82
CA ALA A 249 6.40 -20.66 26.08
C ALA A 249 6.68 -22.17 26.11
N SER A 250 6.50 -22.83 24.96
CA SER A 250 6.78 -24.26 24.79
C SER A 250 8.25 -24.52 25.07
N VAL A 251 8.50 -25.42 26.01
CA VAL A 251 9.82 -25.94 26.39
C VAL A 251 10.28 -26.92 25.31
N ASP A 252 10.60 -26.44 24.11
CA ASP A 252 11.29 -27.24 23.10
C ASP A 252 12.09 -26.34 22.17
N GLY A 253 13.42 -26.48 22.24
CA GLY A 253 14.41 -25.78 21.40
C GLY A 253 14.46 -26.27 19.95
N ALA A 254 13.31 -26.44 19.32
CA ALA A 254 13.20 -26.64 17.88
C ALA A 254 12.53 -25.39 17.29
N SER A 255 13.17 -24.81 16.26
CA SER A 255 12.67 -23.67 15.49
C SER A 255 11.16 -23.80 15.29
N ALA A 256 10.40 -22.84 15.82
CA ALA A 256 8.95 -22.80 15.73
C ALA A 256 8.51 -23.05 14.29
N GLY A 257 8.10 -24.29 14.05
CA GLY A 257 7.59 -24.77 12.78
C GLY A 257 6.41 -23.88 12.42
N MET A 258 6.58 -23.20 11.30
CA MET A 258 5.59 -22.38 10.64
C MET A 258 4.26 -23.16 10.56
N PHE A 259 3.30 -22.78 11.42
CA PHE A 259 1.99 -23.42 11.44
C PHE A 259 1.36 -23.31 10.04
N LEU A 260 1.18 -24.48 9.43
CA LEU A 260 0.55 -24.68 8.13
C LEU A 260 -0.92 -24.28 8.24
N PHE A 261 -1.34 -23.30 7.44
CA PHE A 261 -2.75 -22.98 7.26
C PHE A 261 -3.27 -23.69 6.01
N PRO A 262 -4.44 -24.35 6.08
CA PRO A 262 -5.10 -24.89 4.89
C PRO A 262 -5.59 -23.74 4.01
N PHE A 263 -5.38 -23.88 2.70
CA PHE A 263 -5.81 -22.96 1.66
C PHE A 263 -7.34 -22.82 1.68
N THR A 264 -7.83 -21.59 1.77
CA THR A 264 -9.21 -21.27 1.34
C THR A 264 -9.12 -20.02 0.48
N VAL A 265 -9.05 -20.24 -0.83
CA VAL A 265 -9.22 -19.20 -1.84
C VAL A 265 -10.69 -18.81 -1.79
N PHE A 266 -11.01 -17.67 -1.17
CA PHE A 266 -12.27 -17.00 -1.44
C PHE A 266 -12.09 -16.22 -2.74
N THR A 267 -12.35 -16.89 -3.86
CA THR A 267 -12.67 -16.21 -5.12
C THR A 267 -14.04 -15.57 -4.96
N LEU A 268 -14.12 -14.25 -5.12
CA LEU A 268 -15.35 -13.56 -5.51
C LEU A 268 -15.46 -13.52 -7.03
#